data_AF-A0A8T2DPV7-F1
#
_entry.id   AF-A0A8T2DPV7-F1
#
_cell.length_a   1.000
_cell.length_b   1.000
_cell.length_c   1.000
_cell.angle_alpha   90.00
_cell.angle_beta   90.00
_cell.angle_gamma   90.00
#
_symmetry.space_group_name_H-M   'P 1'
#
loop_
_entity.id
_entity.type
_entity.pdbx_description
1 polymer ?
#
loop_
_entity_poly.entity_id
_entity_poly.type
_entity_poly.pdbx_seq_one_letter_code
_entity_poly.pdbx_strand_id
1 'polypeptide(L)'
;MFGLPLFPSDLYELGKMATKARTTKPSLEEEGSPLRGILCVKTRRDMKRFEKTEDCFILDFNPFDSFDVKRLSFSLDKDLEIIHESGQVACRDYPHPRHLCLNFPFGSTSNATHCDLCYCHVCDKPAPCALWMSSHCNASADSVDPKSPTNESESYYYSD
;
A
#
# COMPACT_ATOMS: atom_id res chain seq x y z
N MET A 1 11.22 -51.50 41.03
CA MET A 1 12.17 -50.43 40.68
C MET A 1 12.34 -50.52 39.17
N PHE A 2 11.90 -49.60 38.32
CA PHE A 2 12.04 -48.14 38.36
C PHE A 2 10.79 -47.47 37.74
N GLY A 3 10.29 -46.41 38.37
CA GLY A 3 9.26 -45.53 37.81
C GLY A 3 9.79 -44.10 37.77
N LEU A 4 9.81 -43.50 36.58
CA LEU A 4 10.31 -42.15 36.30
C LEU A 4 9.39 -41.06 36.90
N PRO A 5 9.91 -39.85 37.18
CA PRO A 5 9.13 -38.75 37.75
C PRO A 5 8.20 -38.12 36.71
N LEU A 6 6.94 -37.93 37.11
CA LEU A 6 5.93 -37.16 36.38
C LEU A 6 6.30 -35.66 36.37
N PHE A 7 6.22 -35.05 35.19
CA PHE A 7 6.50 -33.63 34.94
C PHE A 7 5.32 -32.71 35.32
N PRO A 8 5.57 -31.40 35.53
CA PRO A 8 4.72 -30.49 36.31
C PRO A 8 3.64 -29.82 35.45
N SER A 9 2.57 -30.54 35.13
CA SER A 9 1.42 -29.99 34.38
C SER A 9 0.14 -29.80 35.22
N ASP A 10 0.19 -30.07 36.53
CA ASP A 10 -0.98 -30.02 37.43
C ASP A 10 -1.23 -28.67 38.12
N LEU A 11 -0.65 -27.57 37.66
CA LEU A 11 -0.84 -26.26 38.31
C LEU A 11 -1.09 -25.13 37.30
N TYR A 12 -2.32 -25.06 36.79
CA TYR A 12 -2.99 -23.80 36.41
C TYR A 12 -4.42 -24.10 35.90
N GLU A 13 -5.26 -24.56 36.82
CA GLU A 13 -6.72 -24.45 36.74
C GLU A 13 -7.14 -23.17 37.47
N LEU A 14 -7.05 -22.01 36.80
CA LEU A 14 -7.84 -20.84 37.22
C LEU A 14 -8.07 -19.83 36.10
N GLY A 15 -9.24 -19.98 35.47
CA GLY A 15 -10.09 -18.85 35.12
C GLY A 15 -9.96 -18.29 33.72
N LYS A 16 -10.84 -18.71 32.81
CA LYS A 16 -11.49 -17.80 31.84
C LYS A 16 -12.95 -18.21 31.67
N MET A 17 -13.80 -17.27 32.07
CA MET A 17 -15.24 -17.38 32.22
C MET A 17 -15.86 -17.55 30.84
N ALA A 18 -16.72 -18.56 30.66
CA ALA A 18 -17.47 -18.74 29.43
C ALA A 18 -18.53 -17.62 29.32
N THR A 19 -18.25 -16.57 28.55
CA THR A 19 -19.25 -15.55 28.22
C THR A 19 -20.22 -16.14 27.21
N LYS A 20 -21.35 -16.65 27.71
CA LYS A 20 -22.48 -17.08 26.88
C LYS A 20 -22.99 -15.88 26.08
N ALA A 21 -22.81 -15.91 24.76
CA ALA A 21 -23.39 -14.93 23.86
C ALA A 21 -24.92 -14.96 24.00
N ARG A 22 -25.48 -13.88 24.58
CA ARG A 22 -26.92 -13.65 24.62
C ARG A 22 -27.35 -13.23 23.22
N THR A 23 -27.97 -14.15 22.48
CA THR A 23 -28.72 -13.82 21.26
C THR A 23 -29.96 -13.03 21.64
N THR A 24 -29.82 -11.70 21.77
CA THR A 24 -30.98 -10.81 21.70
C THR A 24 -31.14 -10.43 20.24
N LYS A 25 -32.22 -10.90 19.61
CA LYS A 25 -32.71 -10.29 18.37
C LYS A 25 -33.21 -8.88 18.73
N PRO A 26 -32.72 -7.79 18.12
CA PRO A 26 -33.45 -6.54 18.11
C PRO A 26 -34.25 -6.52 16.80
N SER A 27 -35.53 -6.89 16.90
CA SER A 27 -36.53 -6.37 15.98
C SER A 27 -36.95 -5.02 16.51
N LEU A 28 -36.29 -3.94 16.09
CA LEU A 28 -36.82 -2.59 16.25
C LEU A 28 -36.37 -1.77 15.05
N GLU A 29 -37.36 -1.46 14.22
CA GLU A 29 -37.33 -0.31 13.32
C GLU A 29 -37.30 0.92 14.22
N GLU A 30 -36.11 1.52 14.39
CA GLU A 30 -35.94 2.78 15.12
C GLU A 30 -35.09 3.70 14.26
N GLU A 31 -35.78 4.69 13.71
CA GLU A 31 -35.23 5.94 13.18
C GLU A 31 -34.19 6.53 14.17
N GLY A 32 -32.94 6.60 13.72
CA GLY A 32 -32.09 7.76 13.99
C GLY A 32 -31.44 7.93 15.36
N SER A 33 -30.71 6.93 15.89
CA SER A 33 -29.49 7.24 16.65
C SER A 33 -28.30 7.27 15.67
N PRO A 34 -27.67 8.43 15.39
CA PRO A 34 -26.60 8.52 14.38
C PRO A 34 -25.34 7.71 14.71
N LEU A 35 -25.21 7.24 15.96
CA LEU A 35 -24.00 6.60 16.47
C LEU A 35 -24.19 5.08 16.50
N ARG A 36 -24.16 4.44 15.33
CA ARG A 36 -23.94 2.99 15.26
C ARG A 36 -22.52 2.68 15.76
N GLY A 37 -22.37 1.62 16.54
CA GLY A 37 -21.05 1.17 17.00
C GLY A 37 -20.15 0.80 15.83
N ILE A 38 -18.84 1.02 15.97
CA ILE A 38 -17.86 0.64 14.94
C ILE A 38 -17.83 -0.88 14.82
N LEU A 39 -18.13 -1.39 13.64
CA LEU A 39 -18.14 -2.82 13.35
C LEU A 39 -16.82 -3.24 12.71
N CYS A 40 -16.19 -4.25 13.30
CA CYS A 40 -14.91 -4.78 12.83
C CYS A 40 -15.09 -6.21 12.32
N VAL A 41 -14.81 -6.43 11.04
CA VAL A 41 -14.98 -7.72 10.37
C VAL A 41 -13.74 -8.56 10.59
N LYS A 42 -13.91 -9.69 11.28
CA LYS A 42 -12.81 -10.58 11.65
C LYS A 42 -12.42 -11.60 10.60
N THR A 43 -13.37 -11.96 9.75
CA THR A 43 -13.16 -13.00 8.75
C THR A 43 -13.75 -12.61 7.41
N ARG A 44 -13.09 -13.02 6.32
CA ARG A 44 -13.56 -12.76 4.95
C ARG A 44 -14.95 -13.32 4.65
N ARG A 45 -15.38 -14.38 5.34
CA ARG A 45 -16.71 -14.99 5.14
C ARG A 45 -17.83 -14.05 5.56
N ASP A 46 -17.56 -13.25 6.60
CA ASP A 46 -18.55 -12.33 7.16
C ASP A 46 -18.66 -11.05 6.31
N MET A 47 -17.68 -10.73 5.48
CA MET A 47 -17.67 -9.55 4.60
C MET A 47 -18.98 -9.42 3.80
N LYS A 48 -19.45 -10.51 3.17
CA LYS A 48 -20.71 -10.53 2.40
C LYS A 48 -21.94 -10.18 3.23
N ARG A 49 -21.91 -10.51 4.52
CA ARG A 49 -23.00 -10.18 5.44
C ARG A 49 -22.96 -8.70 5.77
N PHE A 50 -21.78 -8.16 6.09
CA PHE A 50 -21.60 -6.76 6.43
C PHE A 50 -21.89 -5.84 5.24
N GLU A 51 -21.48 -6.18 4.02
CA GLU A 51 -21.80 -5.44 2.79
C GLU A 51 -23.31 -5.29 2.55
N LYS A 52 -24.12 -6.23 3.04
CA LYS A 52 -25.58 -6.17 2.89
C LYS A 52 -26.27 -5.36 3.99
N THR A 53 -25.66 -5.26 5.17
CA THR A 53 -26.32 -4.72 6.37
C THR A 53 -25.77 -3.37 6.81
N GLU A 54 -24.53 -3.04 6.43
CA GLU A 54 -23.82 -1.87 6.93
C GLU A 54 -23.14 -1.11 5.80
N ASP A 55 -23.25 0.21 5.85
CA ASP A 55 -22.61 1.10 4.88
C ASP A 55 -21.12 1.30 5.16
N CYS A 56 -20.68 1.10 6.41
CA CYS A 56 -19.31 1.31 6.88
C CYS A 56 -18.88 0.26 7.91
N PHE A 57 -17.77 -0.45 7.65
CA PHE A 57 -17.15 -1.38 8.59
C PHE A 57 -15.63 -1.44 8.38
N ILE A 58 -14.88 -1.78 9.42
CA ILE A 58 -13.42 -1.89 9.40
C ILE A 58 -13.03 -3.35 9.18
N LEU A 59 -12.07 -3.61 8.31
CA LEU A 59 -11.45 -4.93 8.19
C LEU A 59 -10.33 -5.05 9.21
N ASP A 60 -10.34 -6.08 10.06
CA ASP A 60 -9.22 -6.35 10.97
C ASP A 60 -8.06 -7.13 10.31
N PHE A 61 -8.21 -7.43 9.02
CA PHE A 61 -7.24 -8.12 8.18
C PHE A 61 -6.96 -7.33 6.92
N ASN A 62 -5.77 -7.54 6.33
CA ASN A 62 -5.42 -6.91 5.07
C ASN A 62 -6.23 -7.57 3.92
N PRO A 63 -7.04 -6.81 3.16
CA PRO A 63 -7.81 -7.33 2.04
C PRO A 63 -6.94 -7.99 0.96
N PHE A 64 -5.65 -7.67 0.90
CA PHE A 64 -4.69 -8.20 -0.06
C PHE A 64 -3.90 -9.42 0.43
N ASP A 65 -4.00 -9.86 1.68
CA ASP A 65 -3.19 -11.01 2.19
C ASP A 65 -3.50 -12.34 1.49
N SER A 66 -4.71 -12.53 0.96
CA SER A 66 -5.06 -13.72 0.17
C SER A 66 -4.88 -13.51 -1.33
N PHE A 67 -4.43 -12.33 -1.75
CA PHE A 67 -4.12 -12.06 -3.14
C PHE A 67 -2.74 -12.62 -3.41
N ASP A 68 -2.69 -13.87 -3.86
CA ASP A 68 -1.44 -14.52 -4.20
C ASP A 68 -0.92 -13.91 -5.52
N VAL A 69 -0.14 -12.85 -5.40
CA VAL A 69 0.58 -12.22 -6.52
C VAL A 69 1.45 -13.22 -7.28
N LYS A 70 1.75 -14.40 -6.71
CA LYS A 70 2.48 -15.48 -7.40
C LYS A 70 1.58 -16.32 -8.30
N ARG A 71 0.25 -16.28 -8.11
CA ARG A 71 -0.74 -16.87 -9.03
C ARG A 71 -1.13 -15.93 -10.17
N LEU A 72 -0.81 -14.65 -10.04
CA LEU A 72 -0.49 -13.82 -11.20
C LEU A 72 0.89 -14.22 -11.71
N SER A 73 1.04 -15.47 -12.15
CA SER A 73 2.03 -15.73 -13.18
C SER A 73 1.56 -14.92 -14.37
N PHE A 74 2.05 -13.68 -14.48
CA PHE A 74 2.05 -12.95 -15.74
C PHE A 74 2.83 -13.85 -16.70
N SER A 75 2.13 -14.73 -17.41
CA SER A 75 2.60 -15.22 -18.69
C SER A 75 2.76 -13.94 -19.51
N LEU A 76 4.00 -13.46 -19.56
CA LEU A 76 4.38 -12.12 -20.04
C LEU A 76 3.96 -11.84 -21.48
N ASP A 77 3.43 -12.83 -22.19
CA ASP A 77 3.10 -12.75 -23.59
C ASP A 77 1.61 -13.03 -23.79
N LYS A 78 0.80 -11.96 -23.90
CA LYS A 78 -0.49 -11.85 -24.65
C LYS A 78 -1.81 -11.75 -23.88
N ASP A 79 -1.84 -11.75 -22.55
CA ASP A 79 -3.15 -11.70 -21.86
C ASP A 79 -3.75 -10.29 -21.74
N LEU A 80 -2.95 -9.24 -21.99
CA LEU A 80 -3.39 -7.85 -21.90
C LEU A 80 -2.94 -7.09 -23.14
N GLU A 81 -3.90 -6.60 -23.93
CA GLU A 81 -3.67 -5.76 -25.10
C GLU A 81 -4.41 -4.43 -24.91
N ILE A 82 -3.70 -3.32 -25.11
CA ILE A 82 -4.30 -1.98 -25.09
C ILE A 82 -5.04 -1.79 -26.42
N ILE A 83 -6.34 -2.09 -26.44
CA ILE A 83 -7.17 -2.01 -27.64
C ILE A 83 -7.49 -0.58 -28.09
N HIS A 84 -7.40 0.40 -27.17
CA HIS A 84 -7.45 1.82 -27.48
C HIS A 84 -7.00 2.66 -26.28
N GLU A 85 -6.57 3.89 -26.56
CA GLU A 85 -6.48 4.99 -25.60
C GLU A 85 -7.55 6.04 -25.96
N SER A 86 -8.14 6.69 -24.96
CA SER A 86 -9.13 7.76 -25.17
C SER A 86 -8.87 8.90 -24.19
N GLY A 87 -8.90 10.14 -24.68
CA GLY A 87 -8.65 11.35 -23.89
C GLY A 87 -7.17 11.74 -23.82
N GLN A 88 -6.87 12.66 -22.91
CA GLN A 88 -5.51 13.16 -22.68
C GLN A 88 -4.77 12.30 -21.66
N VAL A 89 -3.51 12.01 -21.95
CA VAL A 89 -2.62 11.18 -21.14
C VAL A 89 -1.63 12.07 -20.40
N ALA A 90 -1.64 12.03 -19.07
CA ALA A 90 -0.84 12.92 -18.21
C ALA A 90 0.65 12.96 -18.59
N CYS A 91 1.27 11.80 -18.82
CA CYS A 91 2.70 11.68 -19.10
C CYS A 91 3.06 11.81 -20.60
N ARG A 92 2.14 12.33 -21.40
CA ARG A 92 2.33 12.58 -22.83
C ARG A 92 1.85 13.95 -23.25
N ASP A 93 0.67 14.34 -22.78
CA ASP A 93 -0.10 15.50 -23.27
C ASP A 93 -0.06 16.69 -22.31
N TYR A 94 0.54 16.53 -21.13
CA TYR A 94 0.75 17.58 -20.13
C TYR A 94 2.21 17.71 -19.72
N PRO A 95 2.66 18.84 -19.13
CA PRO A 95 4.01 18.97 -18.59
C PRO A 95 4.33 17.86 -17.58
N HIS A 96 5.39 17.09 -17.83
CA HIS A 96 5.75 15.94 -17.00
C HIS A 96 7.26 15.77 -16.80
N PRO A 97 7.69 15.14 -15.69
CA PRO A 97 9.08 14.76 -15.48
C PRO A 97 9.57 13.83 -16.58
N ARG A 98 10.82 14.01 -17.01
CA ARG A 98 11.45 13.15 -18.02
C ARG A 98 11.35 11.65 -17.74
N HIS A 99 11.56 11.23 -16.50
CA HIS A 99 11.52 9.80 -16.15
C HIS A 99 10.12 9.17 -16.27
N LEU A 100 9.07 9.99 -16.42
CA LEU A 100 7.70 9.52 -16.66
C LEU A 100 7.26 9.60 -18.12
N CYS A 101 8.08 10.15 -19.02
CA CYS A 101 7.69 10.41 -20.41
C CYS A 101 7.27 9.14 -21.15
N LEU A 102 6.05 9.13 -21.70
CA LEU A 102 5.54 8.01 -22.49
C LEU A 102 5.96 8.08 -23.97
N ASN A 103 6.27 9.27 -24.50
CA ASN A 103 6.84 9.40 -25.85
C ASN A 103 8.25 8.82 -25.92
N PHE A 104 9.03 8.98 -24.84
CA PHE A 104 10.39 8.47 -24.71
C PHE A 104 10.53 7.69 -23.40
N PRO A 105 10.10 6.42 -23.38
CA PRO A 105 10.12 5.60 -22.18
C PRO A 105 11.52 5.53 -21.56
N PHE A 106 11.58 5.76 -20.26
CA PHE A 106 12.82 5.72 -19.49
C PHE A 106 13.39 4.29 -19.50
N GLY A 107 14.70 4.14 -19.75
CA GLY A 107 15.37 2.83 -19.86
C GLY A 107 15.26 2.15 -21.23
N SER A 108 14.24 2.44 -22.05
CA SER A 108 14.16 1.95 -23.45
C SER A 108 14.77 2.93 -24.45
N THR A 109 14.69 4.23 -24.15
CA THR A 109 15.25 5.30 -24.97
C THR A 109 16.40 5.98 -24.24
N SER A 110 17.26 6.70 -24.97
CA SER A 110 18.28 7.53 -24.33
C SER A 110 17.62 8.52 -23.37
N ASN A 111 18.06 8.53 -22.12
CA ASN A 111 17.54 9.40 -21.09
C ASN A 111 17.70 10.90 -21.44
N ALA A 112 18.68 11.22 -22.29
CA ALA A 112 18.87 12.57 -22.84
C ALA A 112 17.77 13.02 -23.83
N THR A 113 17.08 12.09 -24.50
CA THR A 113 16.00 12.42 -25.44
C THR A 113 14.76 12.88 -24.68
N HIS A 114 14.08 13.95 -25.09
CA HIS A 114 12.88 14.46 -24.44
C HIS A 114 11.80 14.89 -25.45
N CYS A 115 10.54 14.97 -25.02
CA CYS A 115 9.47 15.61 -25.79
C CYS A 115 9.28 17.07 -25.35
N ASP A 116 8.44 17.82 -26.08
CA ASP A 116 8.23 19.26 -25.85
C ASP A 116 7.57 19.58 -24.50
N LEU A 117 6.92 18.60 -23.87
CA LEU A 117 6.28 18.74 -22.57
C LEU A 117 7.14 18.21 -21.41
N CYS A 118 8.34 17.70 -21.68
CA CYS A 118 9.22 17.24 -20.62
C CYS A 118 9.80 18.42 -19.83
N TYR A 119 9.92 18.24 -18.52
CA TYR A 119 10.73 19.10 -17.66
C TYR A 119 11.78 18.29 -16.88
N CYS A 120 12.85 18.99 -16.51
CA CYS A 120 13.87 18.48 -15.62
C CYS A 120 13.34 18.46 -14.19
N HIS A 121 13.14 17.26 -13.62
CA HIS A 121 12.62 17.10 -12.26
C HIS A 121 13.55 17.66 -11.17
N VAL A 122 14.84 17.81 -11.46
CA VAL A 122 15.81 18.39 -10.51
C VAL A 122 15.72 19.91 -10.46
N CYS A 123 15.37 20.55 -11.58
CA CYS A 123 15.38 22.01 -11.71
C CYS A 123 13.99 22.64 -11.83
N ASP A 124 12.95 21.83 -12.01
CA ASP A 124 11.58 22.24 -12.34
C ASP A 124 11.52 23.24 -13.51
N LYS A 125 12.32 22.98 -14.55
CA LYS A 125 12.40 23.79 -15.78
C LYS A 125 12.20 22.94 -17.02
N PRO A 126 11.68 23.50 -18.13
CA PRO A 126 11.57 22.79 -19.40
C PRO A 126 12.88 22.11 -19.80
N ALA A 127 12.79 20.88 -20.30
CA ALA A 127 13.95 20.16 -20.81
C ALA A 127 14.37 20.73 -22.19
N PRO A 128 15.68 20.83 -22.47
CA PRO A 128 16.80 20.47 -21.61
C PRO A 128 17.25 21.64 -20.72
N CYS A 129 17.64 21.35 -19.48
CA CYS A 129 18.32 22.31 -18.60
C CYS A 129 19.85 22.33 -18.83
N ALA A 130 20.57 23.26 -18.19
CA ALA A 130 22.03 23.39 -18.35
C ALA A 130 22.83 22.11 -17.99
N LEU A 131 22.37 21.37 -16.98
CA LEU A 131 22.99 20.11 -16.51
C LEU A 131 22.29 18.86 -17.06
N TRP A 132 21.49 19.02 -18.12
CA TRP A 132 20.69 17.95 -18.70
C TRP A 132 21.55 16.78 -19.14
N MET A 133 22.51 17.03 -20.04
CA MET A 133 23.37 15.99 -20.62
C MET A 133 24.36 15.39 -19.62
N SER A 134 24.67 16.09 -18.53
CA SER A 134 25.66 15.62 -17.55
C SER A 134 25.07 14.60 -16.59
N SER A 135 23.90 14.88 -16.03
CA SER A 135 23.35 14.04 -14.96
C SER A 135 21.83 14.15 -14.81
N HIS A 136 21.25 15.32 -15.06
CA HIS A 136 19.83 15.55 -14.76
C HIS A 136 18.89 14.76 -15.68
N CYS A 137 19.33 14.36 -16.87
CA CYS A 137 18.53 13.49 -17.75
C CYS A 137 18.31 12.09 -17.18
N ASN A 138 19.23 11.59 -16.34
CA ASN A 138 19.17 10.27 -15.70
C ASN A 138 18.47 10.29 -14.34
N ALA A 139 18.09 11.48 -13.83
CA ALA A 139 17.47 11.60 -12.51
C ALA A 139 16.03 11.06 -12.51
N SER A 140 15.75 10.11 -11.62
CA SER A 140 14.42 9.57 -11.34
C SER A 140 14.09 9.68 -9.84
N ALA A 141 12.80 9.72 -9.49
CA ALA A 141 12.37 9.80 -8.09
C ALA A 141 12.88 8.61 -7.26
N ASP A 142 13.04 7.44 -7.88
CA ASP A 142 13.47 6.21 -7.23
C ASP A 142 14.99 6.10 -7.02
N SER A 143 15.77 7.03 -7.57
CA SER A 143 17.24 7.03 -7.45
C SER A 143 17.75 7.66 -6.14
N VAL A 144 16.84 8.15 -5.30
CA VAL A 144 17.14 8.63 -3.96
C VAL A 144 17.01 7.45 -3.00
N ASP A 145 18.12 6.72 -2.77
CA ASP A 145 18.23 5.90 -1.57
C ASP A 145 17.85 6.78 -0.36
N PRO A 146 17.01 6.30 0.59
CA PRO A 146 16.84 6.98 1.86
C PRO A 146 18.23 7.20 2.43
N LYS A 147 18.65 8.47 2.46
CA LYS A 147 19.95 8.85 3.01
C LYS A 147 19.99 8.22 4.39
N SER A 148 20.89 7.26 4.58
CA SER A 148 21.12 6.68 5.89
C SER A 148 21.24 7.83 6.88
N PRO A 149 20.60 7.75 8.06
CA PRO A 149 20.66 8.84 9.02
C PRO A 149 22.13 9.13 9.30
N THR A 150 22.62 10.25 8.78
CA THR A 150 23.93 10.79 9.15
C THR A 150 23.82 11.11 10.64
N ASN A 151 24.71 10.56 11.45
CA ASN A 151 24.64 10.58 12.92
C ASN A 151 24.86 11.98 13.55
N GLU A 152 24.61 13.06 12.82
CA GLU A 152 24.80 14.43 13.31
C GLU A 152 23.60 14.97 14.11
N SER A 153 22.54 14.16 14.32
CA SER A 153 21.36 14.59 15.09
C SER A 153 21.36 14.21 16.58
N GLU A 154 22.34 13.43 17.06
CA GLU A 154 22.36 12.98 18.47
C GLU A 154 23.11 13.90 19.44
N SER A 155 23.78 14.97 18.98
CA SER A 155 24.55 15.85 19.89
C SER A 155 23.75 16.98 20.53
N TYR A 156 22.46 17.16 20.19
CA TYR A 156 21.64 18.26 20.72
C TYR A 156 20.82 17.92 21.97
N TYR A 157 20.92 16.69 22.52
CA TYR A 157 20.08 16.25 23.64
C TYR A 157 20.84 15.77 24.90
N TYR A 158 22.12 16.09 25.03
CA TYR A 158 22.85 15.91 26.29
C TYR A 158 23.68 17.16 26.59
N SER A 159 23.01 18.16 27.14
CA SER A 159 23.63 19.25 27.91
C SER A 159 22.59 19.77 28.90
N ASP A 160 22.33 18.97 29.94
CA ASP A 160 21.76 19.40 31.21
C ASP A 160 22.49 18.66 32.34
#